data_AF-A0A6L0WK17-F1
#
_entry.id   AF-A0A6L0WK17-F1
#
_cell.length_a   1.000
_cell.length_b   1.000
_cell.length_c   1.000
_cell.angle_alpha   90.00
_cell.angle_beta   90.00
_cell.angle_gamma   90.00
#
_symmetry.space_group_name_H-M   'P 1'
#
loop_
_entity.id
_entity.type
_entity.pdbx_description
1 polymer ?
#
loop_
_entity_poly.entity_id
_entity_poly.type
_entity_poly.pdbx_seq_one_letter_code
_entity_poly.pdbx_strand_id
1 'polypeptide(L)' 'MSSGDEHRRHFCVSLTNLHVNLETIGGVTYPHHIFGSNMALRSEEGELLLPGANGEVHVKEGGRYTVEHVLPK' A
#
# COMPACT_ATOMS: atom_id res chain seq x y z
N MET A 1 -23.82 -19.44 10.84
CA MET A 1 -22.96 -18.36 11.37
C MET A 1 -21.54 -18.71 10.98
N SER A 2 -21.07 -18.20 9.84
CA SER A 2 -19.71 -18.48 9.35
C SER A 2 -18.74 -17.54 10.04
N SER A 3 -18.32 -17.93 11.24
CA SER A 3 -17.30 -17.22 11.99
C SER A 3 -15.92 -17.73 11.58
N GLY A 4 -15.11 -16.83 11.02
CA GLY A 4 -13.65 -16.86 11.18
C GLY A 4 -12.89 -17.77 10.24
N ASP A 5 -12.80 -17.40 8.96
CA ASP A 5 -11.62 -17.71 8.13
C ASP A 5 -11.66 -16.87 6.84
N GLU A 6 -11.70 -15.54 6.99
CA GLU A 6 -11.09 -14.72 5.93
C GLU A 6 -9.60 -15.02 5.97
N HIS A 7 -9.20 -16.03 5.19
CA HIS A 7 -7.81 -16.31 4.87
C HIS A 7 -7.10 -14.97 4.72
N ARG A 8 -6.16 -14.67 5.63
CA ARG A 8 -5.26 -13.54 5.49
C ARG A 8 -4.47 -13.78 4.22
N ARG A 9 -5.00 -13.34 3.08
CA ARG A 9 -4.38 -13.60 1.78
C ARG A 9 -3.09 -12.81 1.74
N HIS A 10 -1.99 -13.56 1.69
CA HIS A 10 -0.67 -13.03 1.41
C HIS A 10 -0.59 -12.78 -0.09
N PHE A 11 -0.22 -11.57 -0.48
CA PHE A 11 0.06 -11.26 -1.87
C PHE A 11 1.13 -10.19 -2.00
N CYS A 12 1.75 -10.11 -3.18
CA CYS A 12 2.77 -9.12 -3.47
C CYS A 12 2.20 -7.94 -4.27
N VAL A 13 2.74 -6.76 -4.00
CA VAL A 13 2.63 -5.58 -4.85
C VAL A 13 4.02 -5.12 -5.29
N SER A 14 4.12 -4.46 -6.44
CA SER A 14 5.40 -3.94 -6.94
C SER A 14 5.51 -2.44 -6.69
N LEU A 15 6.65 -2.01 -6.14
CA LEU A 15 7.00 -0.60 -5.97
C LEU A 15 7.98 -0.21 -7.07
N THR A 16 7.46 0.41 -8.13
CA THR A 16 8.13 0.53 -9.43
C THR A 16 9.36 1.43 -9.38
N ASN A 17 9.30 2.56 -8.69
CA ASN A 17 10.41 3.50 -8.55
C ASN A 17 11.51 3.05 -7.57
N LEU A 18 11.21 2.05 -6.74
CA LEU A 18 12.17 1.45 -5.82
C LEU A 18 12.70 0.09 -6.33
N HIS A 19 12.08 -0.45 -7.39
CA HIS A 19 12.38 -1.77 -7.96
C HIS A 19 12.31 -2.91 -6.92
N VAL A 20 11.35 -2.84 -6.00
CA VAL A 20 11.12 -3.86 -4.97
C VAL A 20 9.69 -4.41 -5.03
N ASN A 21 9.50 -5.63 -4.52
CA ASN A 21 8.18 -6.20 -4.27
C ASN A 21 7.91 -6.20 -2.76
N LEU A 22 6.71 -5.76 -2.36
CA LEU A 22 6.27 -5.75 -0.98
C LEU A 22 5.23 -6.85 -0.78
N GLU A 23 5.51 -7.78 0.13
CA GLU A 23 4.51 -8.73 0.60
C GLU A 23 3.53 -8.02 1.53
N THR A 24 2.24 -8.21 1.25
CA THR A 24 1.13 -7.58 1.94
C THR A 24 0.18 -8.64 2.48
N ILE A 25 -0.29 -8.44 3.71
CA ILE A 25 -1.27 -9.31 4.37
C ILE A 25 -2.58 -8.55 4.48
N GLY A 26 -3.66 -9.10 3.92
CA GLY A 26 -4.99 -8.48 4.01
C GLY A 26 -5.15 -7.17 3.22
N GLY A 27 -4.22 -6.87 2.32
CA GLY A 27 -4.29 -5.73 1.40
C GLY A 27 -4.08 -4.35 2.03
N VAL A 28 -3.36 -4.28 3.15
CA VAL A 28 -3.02 -3.01 3.81
C VAL A 28 -1.50 -2.88 3.97
N THR A 29 -0.97 -1.72 3.59
CA THR A 29 0.44 -1.33 3.81
C THR A 29 0.53 0.00 4.55
N TYR A 30 1.69 0.30 5.12
CA TYR A 30 1.94 1.52 5.90
C TYR A 30 3.15 2.24 5.30
N PRO A 31 2.99 3.02 4.21
CA PRO A 31 4.10 3.62 3.50
C PRO A 31 5.04 4.41 4.41
N HIS A 32 4.49 5.06 5.43
CA HIS A 32 5.27 5.87 6.36
C HIS A 32 6.22 5.05 7.25
N HIS A 33 5.88 3.81 7.59
CA HIS A 33 6.77 2.90 8.31
C HIS A 33 7.92 2.40 7.43
N ILE A 34 7.71 2.33 6.11
CA ILE A 34 8.66 1.70 5.18
C ILE A 34 9.56 2.75 4.52
N PHE A 35 9.00 3.91 4.15
CA PHE A 35 9.65 4.92 3.31
C PHE A 35 9.81 6.28 4.00
N GLY A 36 9.33 6.43 5.24
CA GLY A 36 9.36 7.68 6.00
C GLY A 36 8.07 8.49 5.91
N SER A 37 7.94 9.52 6.74
CA SER A 37 6.74 10.36 6.81
C SER A 37 6.40 11.03 5.47
N ASN A 38 5.13 11.42 5.31
CA ASN A 38 4.64 12.15 4.14
C ASN A 38 4.76 11.38 2.82
N MET A 39 4.60 10.05 2.87
CA MET A 39 4.64 9.19 1.69
C MET A 39 3.23 8.70 1.32
N ALA A 40 2.94 8.70 0.03
CA ALA A 40 1.72 8.16 -0.57
C ALA A 40 2.08 7.13 -1.66
N LEU A 41 1.09 6.36 -2.10
CA LEU A 41 1.24 5.44 -3.24
C LEU A 41 0.45 5.96 -4.43
N ARG A 42 1.07 6.02 -5.61
CA ARG A 42 0.35 6.26 -6.88
C ARG A 42 0.22 4.96 -7.65
N SER A 43 -0.99 4.58 -8.04
CA SER A 43 -1.23 3.40 -8.90
C SER A 43 -0.85 3.69 -10.36
N GLU A 44 -0.66 2.65 -11.17
CA GLU A 44 -0.45 2.81 -12.62
C GLU A 44 -1.64 3.46 -13.35
N GLU A 45 -2.84 3.40 -12.76
CA GLU A 45 -4.04 4.08 -13.27
C GLU A 45 -4.05 5.59 -12.94
N GLY A 46 -3.04 6.08 -12.23
CA GLY A 46 -2.86 7.49 -11.85
C GLY A 46 -3.54 7.89 -10.54
N GLU A 47 -4.24 6.97 -9.88
CA GLU A 47 -4.87 7.19 -8.58
C GLU A 47 -3.82 7.42 -7.49
N LEU A 48 -3.98 8.49 -6.70
CA LEU A 48 -3.14 8.76 -5.55
C LEU A 48 -3.82 8.24 -4.28
N LEU A 49 -3.21 7.23 -3.68
CA LEU A 49 -3.63 6.60 -2.44
C LEU A 49 -2.93 7.28 -1.26
N LEU A 50 -3.67 8.15 -0.58
CA LEU A 50 -3.20 8.85 0.60
C LEU A 50 -3.30 7.94 1.84
N PRO A 51 -2.35 8.05 2.78
CA PRO A 51 -2.46 7.37 4.05
C PRO A 51 -3.73 7.79 4.83
N GLY A 52 -4.39 6.83 5.45
CA GLY A 52 -5.48 7.04 6.39
C GLY A 52 -5.03 7.64 7.73
N ALA A 53 -5.94 7.70 8.70
CA ALA A 53 -5.68 8.31 10.01
C ALA A 53 -4.57 7.60 10.79
N ASN A 54 -4.34 6.31 10.56
CA ASN A 54 -3.27 5.53 11.18
C ASN A 54 -2.09 5.32 10.21
N GLY A 55 -2.08 6.06 9.10
CA GLY A 55 -1.05 6.01 8.07
C GLY A 55 -1.08 4.75 7.19
N GLU A 56 -2.21 4.02 7.21
CA GLU A 56 -2.48 2.85 6.38
C GLU A 56 -2.91 3.21 4.96
N VAL A 57 -2.58 2.36 4.00
CA VAL A 57 -3.02 2.45 2.60
C VAL A 57 -3.50 1.09 2.15
N HIS A 58 -4.65 1.04 1.49
CA HIS A 58 -5.21 -0.18 0.92
C HIS A 58 -4.67 -0.42 -0.49
N VAL A 59 -4.18 -1.62 -0.75
CA VAL A 59 -3.59 -2.03 -2.03
C VAL A 59 -4.26 -3.29 -2.55
N LYS A 60 -4.13 -3.52 -3.86
CA LYS A 60 -4.74 -4.66 -4.56
C LYS A 60 -3.68 -5.70 -4.92
N GLU A 61 -4.10 -6.96 -4.93
CA GLU A 61 -3.25 -8.08 -5.35
C GLU A 61 -2.70 -7.87 -6.76
N GLY A 62 -1.39 -8.07 -6.92
CA GLY A 62 -0.69 -7.83 -8.18
C GLY A 62 -0.55 -6.35 -8.57
N GLY A 63 -0.99 -5.43 -7.70
CA GLY A 63 -0.94 -4.00 -7.95
C GLY A 63 0.49 -3.48 -8.09
N ARG A 64 0.64 -2.43 -8.92
CA ARG A 64 1.90 -1.76 -9.19
C ARG A 64 1.76 -0.30 -8.79
N TYR A 65 2.70 0.17 -7.96
CA TYR A 65 2.62 1.47 -7.32
C TYR A 65 3.95 2.20 -7.37
N THR A 66 3.90 3.52 -7.44
CA THR A 66 5.05 4.42 -7.24
C THR A 66 4.92 5.02 -5.85
N VAL A 67 6.01 5.03 -5.07
CA VAL A 67 6.05 5.77 -3.80
C VAL A 67 6.31 7.25 -4.10
N GLU A 68 5.47 8.13 -3.57
CA GLU A 68 5.58 9.58 -3.77
C GLU A 68 5.63 10.33 -2.45
N HIS A 69 6.48 11.36 -2.38
CA HIS A 69 6.46 12.30 -1.27
C HIS A 69 5.38 13.36 -1.50
N VAL A 70 4.50 13.54 -0.51
CA VAL A 70 3.41 14.50 -0.53
C VAL A 70 3.65 15.58 0.51
N LEU A 71 3.79 16.83 0.08
CA LEU A 71 3.94 17.95 1.01
C LEU A 71 2.61 18.20 1.74
N PRO A 72 2.63 18.39 3.08
CA PRO A 72 1.45 18.89 3.78
C PRO A 72 1.06 20.26 3.19
N LYS A 73 -0.24 20.44 2.94
CA LYS A 73 -0.80 21.73 2.53
C LYS A 73 -0.89 22.69 3.71
#